data_AF-A0A0D6A4E2-F1
#
_entry.id   AF-A0A0D6A4E2-F1
#
_cell.length_a   1.000
_cell.length_b   1.000
_cell.length_c   1.000
_cell.angle_alpha   90.00
_cell.angle_beta   90.00
_cell.angle_gamma   90.00
#
_symmetry.space_group_name_H-M   'P 1'
#
loop_
_entity.id
_entity.type
_entity.pdbx_description
1 polymer ?
#
loop_
_entity_poly.entity_id
_entity_poly.type
_entity_poly.pdbx_seq_one_letter_code
_entity_poly.pdbx_strand_id
1 'polypeptide(L)'
;MINFFVNNSRKKREQLDKEVYQYLNKFYNSFFSNIYNELNINKYKQIRDAIGLVMRKFDSHDHPLAYTSKLVMYIQARIALHHLHLTNQQQKLMQKLSEKTKYVNLNYVYTSPLDDARQFTNI
;
A
#
# COMPACT_ATOMS: atom_id res chain seq x y z
N MET A 1 -29.48 -0.70 -21.00
CA MET A 1 -29.33 -0.17 -19.62
C MET A 1 -28.16 -0.80 -18.86
N ILE A 2 -27.94 -2.12 -18.93
CA ILE A 2 -26.85 -2.85 -18.23
C ILE A 2 -25.44 -2.34 -18.61
N ASN A 3 -25.16 -2.09 -19.90
CA ASN A 3 -23.84 -1.62 -20.37
C ASN A 3 -23.43 -0.24 -19.80
N PHE A 4 -24.39 0.62 -19.43
CA PHE A 4 -24.09 1.93 -18.85
C PHE A 4 -23.60 1.83 -17.40
N PHE A 5 -24.23 0.96 -16.59
CA PHE A 5 -23.83 0.73 -15.20
C PHE A 5 -22.46 0.03 -15.08
N VAL A 6 -22.19 -0.93 -15.97
CA VAL A 6 -20.89 -1.63 -16.03
C VAL A 6 -19.77 -0.64 -16.43
N ASN A 7 -20.00 0.23 -17.40
CA ASN A 7 -19.00 1.24 -17.78
C ASN A 7 -18.72 2.27 -16.68
N ASN A 8 -19.74 2.68 -15.93
CA ASN A 8 -19.57 3.64 -14.84
C ASN A 8 -18.79 3.02 -13.65
N SER A 9 -19.09 1.77 -13.30
CA SER A 9 -18.36 1.06 -12.23
C SER A 9 -16.90 0.81 -12.57
N ARG A 10 -16.60 0.44 -13.83
CA ARG A 10 -15.21 0.31 -14.32
C ARG A 10 -14.43 1.62 -14.24
N LYS A 11 -15.00 2.73 -14.74
CA LYS A 11 -14.37 4.05 -14.66
C LYS A 11 -14.09 4.49 -13.23
N LYS A 12 -15.04 4.25 -12.31
CA LYS A 12 -14.85 4.53 -10.88
C LYS A 12 -13.69 3.73 -10.29
N ARG A 13 -13.55 2.46 -10.69
CA ARG A 13 -12.44 1.61 -10.23
C ARG A 13 -11.09 2.05 -10.78
N GLU A 14 -11.01 2.33 -12.07
CA GLU A 14 -9.78 2.87 -12.68
C GLU A 14 -9.36 4.20 -12.04
N GLN A 15 -10.32 5.06 -11.70
CA GLN A 15 -10.05 6.30 -10.98
C GLN A 15 -9.55 6.04 -9.56
N LEU A 16 -10.13 5.08 -8.85
CA LEU A 16 -9.69 4.67 -7.51
C LEU A 16 -8.27 4.09 -7.55
N ASP A 17 -7.97 3.23 -8.53
CA ASP A 17 -6.63 2.66 -8.71
C ASP A 17 -5.59 3.77 -8.93
N LYS A 18 -5.87 4.73 -9.82
CA LYS A 18 -4.99 5.89 -10.05
C LYS A 18 -4.76 6.71 -8.79
N GLU A 19 -5.83 6.98 -8.05
CA GLU A 19 -5.76 7.79 -6.84
C GLU A 19 -4.95 7.08 -5.74
N VAL A 20 -5.21 5.80 -5.51
CA VAL A 20 -4.48 4.99 -4.53
C VAL A 20 -3.00 4.88 -4.90
N TYR A 21 -2.69 4.65 -6.19
CA TYR A 21 -1.31 4.64 -6.67
C TYR A 21 -0.58 5.96 -6.40
N GLN A 22 -1.24 7.10 -6.60
CA GLN A 22 -0.66 8.41 -6.29
C GLN A 22 -0.33 8.57 -4.80
N TYR A 23 -1.22 8.10 -3.91
CA TYR A 23 -0.95 8.10 -2.47
C TYR A 23 0.20 7.17 -2.10
N LEU A 24 0.29 5.97 -2.70
CA LEU A 24 1.40 5.05 -2.53
C LEU A 24 2.72 5.65 -2.99
N ASN A 25 2.75 6.27 -4.18
CA ASN A 25 3.95 6.90 -4.70
C ASN A 25 4.42 8.05 -3.80
N LYS A 26 3.50 8.89 -3.29
CA LYS A 26 3.82 9.94 -2.30
C LYS A 26 4.38 9.34 -1.01
N PHE A 27 3.81 8.22 -0.55
CA PHE A 27 4.26 7.54 0.65
C PHE A 27 5.65 6.92 0.46
N TYR A 28 5.88 6.23 -0.64
CA TYR A 28 7.18 5.69 -1.03
C TYR A 28 8.27 6.78 -1.05
N ASN A 29 8.01 7.89 -1.76
CA ASN A 29 8.96 8.98 -1.92
C ASN A 29 9.26 9.71 -0.60
N SER A 30 8.33 9.68 0.38
CA SER A 30 8.56 10.31 1.69
C SER A 30 9.73 9.71 2.47
N PHE A 31 10.09 8.44 2.20
CA PHE A 31 11.21 7.75 2.86
C PHE A 31 12.59 8.12 2.31
N PHE A 32 12.66 8.96 1.27
CA PHE A 32 13.91 9.46 0.69
C PHE A 32 14.20 10.92 1.11
N SER A 33 13.37 11.49 1.99
CA SER A 33 13.61 12.81 2.57
C SER A 33 14.74 12.78 3.62
N ASN A 34 15.32 13.95 3.90
CA ASN A 34 16.51 14.15 4.75
C ASN A 34 16.37 13.62 6.21
N ILE A 35 15.15 13.27 6.64
CA ILE A 35 14.84 12.67 7.95
C ILE A 35 15.36 11.22 8.04
N TYR A 36 15.52 10.54 6.90
CA TYR A 36 16.02 9.18 6.80
C TYR A 36 17.50 9.17 6.45
N ASN A 37 18.32 9.62 7.40
CA ASN A 37 19.78 9.48 7.32
C ASN A 37 20.21 8.00 7.21
N GLU A 38 21.46 7.75 6.80
CA GLU A 38 22.01 6.40 6.57
C GLU A 38 21.84 5.45 7.77
N LEU A 39 21.77 5.98 9.00
CA LEU A 39 21.57 5.20 10.23
C LEU A 39 20.14 4.68 10.41
N ASN A 40 19.14 5.31 9.79
CA ASN A 40 17.73 4.92 9.90
C ASN A 40 17.16 4.33 8.61
N ILE A 41 17.82 4.53 7.46
CA ILE A 41 17.34 4.04 6.15
C ILE A 41 17.12 2.51 6.14
N ASN A 42 17.96 1.77 6.87
CA ASN A 42 17.87 0.32 6.97
C ASN A 42 16.64 -0.15 7.78
N LYS A 43 16.21 0.61 8.79
CA LYS A 43 15.03 0.27 9.61
C LYS A 43 13.74 0.31 8.81
N TYR A 44 13.65 1.25 7.86
CA TYR A 44 12.48 1.43 6.99
C TYR A 44 12.60 0.71 5.65
N LYS A 45 13.74 0.06 5.37
CA LYS A 45 13.98 -0.66 4.11
C LYS A 45 12.87 -1.67 3.83
N GLN A 46 12.50 -2.49 4.80
CA GLN A 46 11.46 -3.52 4.60
C GLN A 46 10.07 -2.93 4.33
N ILE A 47 9.78 -1.73 4.86
CA ILE A 47 8.54 -1.00 4.53
C ILE A 47 8.62 -0.47 3.10
N ARG A 48 9.74 0.15 2.72
CA ARG A 48 9.97 0.66 1.36
C ARG A 48 9.88 -0.43 0.30
N ASP A 49 10.55 -1.55 0.53
CA ASP A 49 10.57 -2.68 -0.38
C ASP A 49 9.16 -3.26 -0.58
N ALA A 50 8.39 -3.42 0.51
CA ALA A 50 7.00 -3.86 0.45
C ALA A 50 6.11 -2.88 -0.34
N ILE A 51 6.28 -1.56 -0.16
CA ILE A 51 5.56 -0.56 -0.96
C ILE A 51 5.90 -0.73 -2.45
N GLY A 52 7.18 -0.89 -2.79
CA GLY A 52 7.63 -1.13 -4.16
C GLY A 52 7.03 -2.40 -4.78
N LEU A 53 6.94 -3.50 -4.00
CA LEU A 53 6.27 -4.73 -4.44
C LEU A 53 4.78 -4.51 -4.73
N VAL A 54 4.08 -3.77 -3.87
CA VAL A 54 2.66 -3.45 -4.09
C VAL A 54 2.45 -2.49 -5.25
N MET A 55 3.35 -1.54 -5.47
CA MET A 55 3.29 -0.67 -6.66
C MET A 55 3.32 -1.48 -7.96
N ARG A 56 4.14 -2.54 -8.04
CA ARG A 56 4.17 -3.44 -9.21
C ARG A 56 2.84 -4.14 -9.48
N LYS A 57 2.00 -4.34 -8.45
CA LYS A 57 0.66 -4.92 -8.59
C LYS A 57 -0.30 -4.01 -9.36
N PHE A 58 -0.04 -2.70 -9.36
CA PHE A 58 -0.77 -1.76 -10.22
C PHE A 58 -0.34 -1.92 -11.68
N ASP A 59 0.96 -2.07 -11.94
CA ASP A 59 1.49 -2.28 -13.29
C ASP A 59 0.95 -3.58 -13.91
N SER A 60 0.91 -4.66 -13.11
CA SER A 60 0.43 -5.97 -13.54
C SER A 60 -1.09 -6.15 -13.41
N HIS A 61 -1.83 -5.16 -12.91
CA HIS A 61 -3.27 -5.23 -12.64
C HIS A 61 -3.69 -6.40 -11.72
N ASP A 62 -2.77 -6.87 -10.86
CA ASP A 62 -2.96 -8.01 -9.97
C ASP A 62 -3.54 -7.54 -8.62
N HIS A 63 -4.87 -7.41 -8.56
CA HIS A 63 -5.61 -7.03 -7.34
C HIS A 63 -4.98 -5.86 -6.53
N PRO A 64 -4.56 -4.75 -7.15
CA PRO A 64 -3.70 -3.75 -6.53
C PRO A 64 -4.28 -3.13 -5.25
N LEU A 65 -5.60 -2.87 -5.22
CA LEU A 65 -6.28 -2.33 -4.04
C LEU A 65 -6.29 -3.29 -2.85
N ALA A 66 -6.37 -4.59 -3.12
CA ALA A 66 -6.37 -5.61 -2.06
C ALA A 66 -4.97 -5.75 -1.45
N TYR A 67 -3.93 -5.78 -2.29
CA TYR A 67 -2.55 -5.72 -1.84
C TYR A 67 -2.24 -4.40 -1.11
N THR A 68 -2.86 -3.29 -1.48
CA THR A 68 -2.70 -2.01 -0.76
C THR A 68 -3.33 -2.05 0.63
N SER A 69 -4.54 -2.58 0.76
CA SER A 69 -5.18 -2.76 2.08
C SER A 69 -4.33 -3.65 2.99
N LYS A 70 -3.78 -4.75 2.43
CA LYS A 70 -2.85 -5.62 3.13
C LYS A 70 -1.54 -4.92 3.54
N LEU A 71 -0.98 -4.09 2.66
CA LEU A 71 0.20 -3.28 2.94
C LEU A 71 -0.01 -2.33 4.11
N VAL A 72 -1.19 -1.71 4.21
CA VAL A 72 -1.53 -0.85 5.35
C VAL A 72 -1.41 -1.61 6.66
N MET A 73 -1.96 -2.82 6.73
CA MET A 73 -1.88 -3.66 7.94
C MET A 73 -0.45 -4.14 8.22
N TYR A 74 0.29 -4.55 7.19
CA TYR A 74 1.71 -4.90 7.32
C TYR A 74 2.52 -3.75 7.92
N ILE A 75 2.37 -2.53 7.41
CA ILE A 75 3.08 -1.35 7.91
C ILE A 75 2.72 -1.07 9.37
N GLN A 76 1.44 -1.15 9.73
CA GLN A 76 0.98 -0.95 11.12
C GLN A 76 1.60 -1.99 12.06
N ALA A 77 1.63 -3.27 11.65
CA ALA A 77 2.27 -4.33 12.42
C ALA A 77 3.78 -4.08 12.59
N ARG A 78 4.48 -3.74 11.51
CA ARG A 78 5.92 -3.42 11.52
C ARG A 78 6.24 -2.23 12.44
N ILE A 79 5.40 -1.20 12.42
CA ILE A 79 5.55 -0.03 13.28
C ILE A 79 5.42 -0.42 14.76
N ALA A 80 4.39 -1.21 15.09
CA ALA A 80 4.14 -1.63 16.46
C ALA A 80 5.25 -2.57 16.99
N LEU A 81 5.64 -3.57 16.20
CA LEU A 81 6.62 -4.59 16.60
C LEU A 81 8.06 -4.06 16.72
N HIS A 82 8.41 -3.03 15.94
CA HIS A 82 9.77 -2.49 15.88
C HIS A 82 9.88 -1.06 16.42
N HIS A 83 8.83 -0.55 17.07
CA HIS A 83 8.77 0.82 17.63
C HIS A 83 9.20 1.91 16.62
N LEU A 84 8.80 1.74 15.35
CA LEU A 84 9.11 2.71 14.29
C LEU A 84 8.19 3.93 14.40
N HIS A 85 8.65 5.07 13.92
CA HIS A 85 7.88 6.31 13.96
C HIS A 85 7.69 6.85 12.55
N LEU A 86 6.43 6.99 12.14
CA LEU A 86 6.09 7.70 10.92
C LEU A 86 5.96 9.20 11.19
N THR A 87 6.41 10.01 10.25
CA THR A 87 6.16 11.46 10.26
C THR A 87 4.67 11.76 10.13
N ASN A 88 4.25 12.97 10.54
CA ASN A 88 2.85 13.41 10.39
C ASN A 88 2.35 13.29 8.93
N GLN A 89 3.21 13.56 7.94
CA GLN A 89 2.87 13.41 6.53
C GLN A 89 2.61 11.95 6.17
N GLN A 90 3.49 11.04 6.60
CA GLN A 90 3.35 9.60 6.37
C GLN A 90 2.11 9.01 7.04
N GLN A 91 1.81 9.44 8.27
CA GLN A 91 0.60 9.03 8.97
C GLN A 91 -0.66 9.46 8.21
N LYS A 92 -0.70 10.70 7.69
CA LYS A 92 -1.81 11.19 6.85
C LYS A 92 -1.95 10.37 5.55
N LEU A 93 -0.83 10.03 4.91
CA LEU A 93 -0.84 9.20 3.70
C LEU A 93 -1.37 7.78 4.00
N MET A 94 -0.92 7.17 5.11
CA MET A 94 -1.39 5.88 5.60
C MET A 94 -2.90 5.89 5.88
N GLN A 95 -3.40 6.95 6.53
CA GLN A 95 -4.83 7.11 6.78
C GLN A 95 -5.62 7.16 5.46
N LYS A 96 -5.15 7.93 4.47
CA LYS A 96 -5.80 8.02 3.16
C LYS A 96 -5.81 6.68 2.41
N LEU A 97 -4.73 5.91 2.47
CA LEU A 97 -4.65 4.57 1.90
C LEU A 97 -5.63 3.61 2.58
N SER A 98 -5.72 3.65 3.92
CA SER A 98 -6.67 2.86 4.71
C SER A 98 -8.12 3.21 4.35
N GLU A 99 -8.47 4.50 4.36
CA GLU A 99 -9.83 4.98 4.06
C GLU A 99 -10.31 4.55 2.66
N LYS A 100 -9.40 4.52 1.67
CA LYS A 100 -9.71 4.17 0.28
C LYS A 100 -9.81 2.68 0.03
N THR A 101 -9.22 1.87 0.90
CA THR A 101 -9.12 0.41 0.69
C THR A 101 -9.86 -0.41 1.76
N LYS A 102 -10.48 0.23 2.76
CA LYS A 102 -11.19 -0.43 3.88
C LYS A 102 -12.32 -1.39 3.50
N TYR A 103 -12.91 -1.24 2.32
CA TYR A 103 -14.00 -2.10 1.84
C TYR A 103 -13.57 -3.06 0.73
N VAL A 104 -12.26 -3.15 0.47
CA VAL A 104 -11.74 -4.11 -0.49
C VAL A 104 -11.76 -5.49 0.14
N ASN A 105 -12.32 -6.46 -0.57
CA ASN A 105 -12.32 -7.85 -0.14
C ASN A 105 -10.89 -8.42 -0.18
N LEU A 106 -10.44 -8.98 0.94
CA LEU A 106 -9.07 -9.46 1.17
C LEU A 106 -8.90 -10.97 1.04
N ASN A 107 -9.96 -11.72 0.71
CA ASN A 107 -10.00 -13.18 0.77
C ASN A 107 -8.88 -13.89 -0.02
N TYR A 108 -8.27 -13.24 -1.00
CA TYR A 108 -7.30 -13.85 -1.92
C TYR A 108 -5.85 -13.50 -1.63
N VAL A 109 -5.55 -12.73 -0.59
CA VAL A 109 -4.22 -12.09 -0.48
C VAL A 109 -3.39 -12.59 0.70
N TYR A 110 -3.93 -13.14 1.79
CA TYR A 110 -3.12 -13.52 2.97
C TYR A 110 -2.43 -14.88 2.84
N THR A 111 -1.17 -14.87 2.41
CA THR A 111 -0.39 -16.08 2.11
C THR A 111 0.80 -16.32 3.06
N SER A 112 1.01 -15.43 4.03
CA SER A 112 2.14 -15.46 4.98
C SER A 112 1.78 -14.66 6.25
N PRO A 113 2.62 -14.63 7.31
CA PRO A 113 2.38 -13.79 8.50
C PRO A 113 2.24 -12.30 8.20
N LEU A 114 1.52 -11.56 9.05
CA LEU A 114 1.12 -10.16 8.79
C LEU A 114 2.29 -9.18 8.64
N ASP A 115 3.41 -9.46 9.29
CA ASP A 115 4.63 -8.65 9.33
C ASP A 115 5.72 -9.16 8.39
N ASP A 116 5.38 -10.09 7.49
CA ASP A 116 6.30 -10.71 6.55
C ASP A 116 6.10 -10.18 5.13
N ALA A 117 7.15 -9.59 4.54
CA ALA A 117 7.08 -9.02 3.19
C ALA A 117 6.86 -10.06 2.06
N ARG A 118 7.09 -11.36 2.31
CA ARG A 118 6.78 -12.46 1.36
C ARG A 118 5.31 -12.50 0.97
N GLN A 119 4.46 -11.89 1.78
CA GLN A 119 3.08 -11.58 1.48
C GLN A 119 2.85 -10.81 0.16
N PHE A 120 3.85 -10.12 -0.37
CA PHE A 120 3.74 -9.27 -1.56
C PHE A 120 4.56 -9.79 -2.75
N THR A 121 5.35 -10.85 -2.55
CA THR A 121 6.07 -11.49 -3.65
C THR A 121 5.09 -12.26 -4.51
N ASN A 122 5.37 -12.34 -5.81
CA ASN A 122 4.55 -13.11 -6.74
C ASN A 122 4.47 -14.57 -6.26
N ILE A 123 3.26 -15.12 -6.29
CA ILE A 123 3.07 -16.56 -6.50
C ILE A 123 3.16 -16.79 -8.01
#